data_AF-A0A7W3IHD4-F1
#
_entry.id   AF-A0A7W3IHD4-F1
#
_cell.length_a   1.000
_cell.length_b   1.000
_cell.length_c   1.000
_cell.angle_alpha   90.00
_cell.angle_beta   90.00
_cell.angle_gamma   90.00
#
_symmetry.space_group_name_H-M   'P 1'
#
loop_
_entity.id
_entity.type
_entity.pdbx_description
1 polymer ?
#
loop_
_entity_poly.entity_id
_entity_poly.type
_entity_poly.pdbx_seq_one_letter_code
_entity_poly.pdbx_strand_id
1 'polypeptide(L)'
;MSEKKFIDGLIVKPPRDGAPDYVVGKLSMKREQLIAWLQQQSGEWVNADIKIANSGSWYAQVDDWKPNRQGGGNAPQRQQTGGYGQQRPQQQAPQQAPIDDFADDDLNF
;
A
#
# COMPACT_ATOMS: atom_id res chain seq x y z
N MET A 1 -16.72 22.06 -6.72
CA MET A 1 -16.92 22.26 -5.27
C MET A 1 -16.95 20.88 -4.65
N SER A 2 -16.01 20.53 -3.77
CA SER A 2 -16.01 19.23 -3.11
C SER A 2 -17.12 19.20 -2.07
N GLU A 3 -18.18 18.46 -2.36
CA GLU A 3 -19.30 18.28 -1.45
C GLU A 3 -18.81 17.52 -0.22
N LYS A 4 -18.80 18.19 0.94
CA LYS A 4 -18.36 17.58 2.19
C LYS A 4 -19.49 16.68 2.68
N LYS A 5 -19.36 15.37 2.50
CA LYS A 5 -20.30 14.40 3.08
C LYS A 5 -19.91 14.10 4.52
N PHE A 6 -20.88 14.23 5.42
CA PHE A 6 -20.75 13.87 6.82
C PHE A 6 -21.41 12.52 7.07
N ILE A 7 -20.95 11.85 8.13
CA ILE A 7 -21.51 10.56 8.56
C ILE A 7 -22.59 10.85 9.61
N ASP A 8 -23.85 10.56 9.26
CA ASP A 8 -24.94 10.72 10.21
C ASP A 8 -24.86 9.67 11.32
N GLY A 9 -25.11 10.12 12.55
CA GLY A 9 -25.01 9.27 13.73
C GLY A 9 -23.58 9.01 14.21
N LEU A 10 -22.54 9.49 13.53
CA LEU A 10 -21.15 9.41 14.01
C LEU A 10 -20.71 10.76 14.60
N ILE A 11 -20.36 10.75 15.88
CA ILE A 11 -19.85 11.93 16.59
C ILE A 11 -18.42 11.65 17.03
N VAL A 12 -17.50 12.53 16.64
CA VAL A 12 -16.11 12.49 17.10
C VAL A 12 -15.95 13.51 18.22
N LYS A 13 -15.33 13.09 19.31
CA LYS A 13 -15.04 13.95 20.46
C LYS A 13 -13.55 13.93 20.78
N PRO A 14 -12.99 15.06 21.21
CA PRO A 14 -11.61 15.11 21.67
C PRO A 14 -11.40 14.18 22.87
N PRO A 15 -10.15 13.77 23.14
CA PRO A 15 -9.81 13.03 24.35
C PRO A 15 -10.19 13.85 25.59
N ARG A 16 -10.49 13.13 26.67
CA ARG A 16 -10.93 13.74 27.93
C ARG A 16 -9.72 14.31 28.66
N ASP A 17 -9.93 15.33 29.49
CA ASP A 17 -8.90 15.82 30.41
C ASP A 17 -8.49 14.67 31.35
N GLY A 18 -7.21 14.28 31.31
CA GLY A 18 -6.67 13.10 32.01
C GLY A 18 -6.80 11.76 31.27
N ALA A 19 -7.17 11.75 29.99
CA ALA A 19 -7.08 10.53 29.18
C ALA A 19 -5.59 10.18 28.91
N PRO A 20 -5.23 8.88 28.86
CA PRO A 20 -3.87 8.46 28.50
C PRO A 20 -3.45 8.94 27.11
N ASP A 21 -2.14 9.16 26.91
CA ASP A 21 -1.58 9.74 25.67
C ASP A 21 -1.88 8.93 24.40
N TYR A 22 -2.11 7.62 24.54
CA TYR A 22 -2.48 6.76 23.41
C TYR A 22 -3.96 6.91 22.98
N VAL A 23 -4.77 7.68 23.71
CA VAL A 23 -6.17 7.94 23.38
C VAL A 23 -6.27 9.19 22.53
N VAL A 24 -6.38 9.01 21.21
CA VAL A 24 -6.47 10.11 20.24
C VAL A 24 -7.84 10.80 20.27
N GLY A 25 -8.89 10.13 20.72
CA GLY A 25 -10.23 10.69 20.81
C GLY A 25 -11.29 9.65 21.16
N LYS A 26 -12.55 10.10 21.25
CA LYS A 26 -13.70 9.22 21.48
C LYS A 26 -14.65 9.27 20.29
N LEU A 27 -14.99 8.11 19.77
CA LEU A 27 -16.06 7.94 18.79
C LEU A 27 -17.36 7.60 19.52
N SER A 28 -18.44 8.26 19.15
CA SER A 28 -19.79 7.98 19.67
C SER A 28 -20.70 7.75 18.48
N MET A 29 -21.16 6.52 18.32
CA MET A 29 -22.00 6.10 17.20
C MET A 29 -23.42 5.86 17.70
N LYS A 30 -24.39 6.60 17.16
CA LYS A 30 -25.80 6.29 17.30
C LYS A 30 -26.12 5.17 16.32
N ARG A 31 -26.26 3.95 16.86
CA ARG A 31 -26.46 2.71 16.08
C ARG A 31 -27.50 2.87 14.97
N GLU A 32 -28.71 3.33 15.30
CA GLU A 32 -29.82 3.40 14.34
C GLU A 32 -29.58 4.43 13.24
N GLN A 33 -29.06 5.60 13.59
CA GLN A 33 -28.75 6.65 12.60
C GLN A 33 -27.59 6.24 11.69
N LEU A 34 -26.55 5.63 12.27
CA LEU A 34 -25.40 5.17 11.51
C LEU A 34 -25.78 4.03 10.54
N ILE A 35 -26.62 3.08 10.97
CA ILE A 35 -27.11 2.02 10.07
C ILE A 35 -27.91 2.62 8.92
N ALA A 36 -28.84 3.54 9.19
CA ALA A 36 -29.63 4.19 8.14
C ALA A 36 -28.76 4.94 7.13
N TRP A 37 -27.68 5.55 7.61
CA TRP A 37 -26.69 6.23 6.76
C TRP A 37 -25.83 5.25 5.96
N LEU A 38 -25.36 4.17 6.59
CA LEU A 38 -24.56 3.12 5.93
C LEU A 38 -25.35 2.39 4.84
N GLN A 39 -26.65 2.17 5.05
CA GLN A 39 -27.55 1.58 4.05
C GLN A 39 -27.65 2.41 2.76
N GLN A 40 -27.38 3.71 2.85
CA GLN A 40 -27.37 4.62 1.69
C GLN A 40 -26.01 4.64 0.98
N GLN A 41 -24.95 4.18 1.65
CA GLN A 41 -23.62 4.12 1.04
C GLN A 41 -23.50 2.91 0.12
N SER A 42 -22.65 3.05 -0.90
CA SER A 42 -22.38 2.00 -1.86
C SER A 42 -20.92 1.59 -1.79
N GLY A 43 -20.66 0.30 -1.95
CA GLY A 43 -19.32 -0.29 -1.82
C GLY A 43 -19.13 -1.06 -0.53
N GLU A 44 -18.10 -1.90 -0.51
CA GLU A 44 -17.74 -2.73 0.64
C GLU A 44 -17.03 -1.91 1.73
N TRP A 45 -16.34 -0.85 1.34
CA TRP A 45 -15.53 -0.01 2.21
C TRP A 45 -15.97 1.45 2.14
N VAL A 46 -16.12 2.08 3.30
CA VAL A 46 -16.39 3.51 3.44
C VAL A 46 -15.22 4.12 4.19
N ASN A 47 -14.49 5.02 3.54
CA ASN A 47 -13.37 5.74 4.16
C ASN A 47 -13.84 7.08 4.70
N ALA A 48 -13.30 7.49 5.85
CA ALA A 48 -13.61 8.77 6.45
C ALA A 48 -12.41 9.36 7.20
N ASP A 49 -12.22 10.67 7.04
CA ASP A 49 -11.22 11.46 7.73
C ASP A 49 -11.79 12.11 8.99
N ILE A 50 -11.01 12.11 10.07
CA ILE A 50 -11.30 12.90 11.26
C ILE A 50 -10.61 14.27 11.12
N LYS A 51 -11.40 15.35 11.17
CA LYS A 51 -10.94 16.72 11.01
C LYS A 51 -11.41 17.58 12.17
N ILE A 52 -10.65 18.65 12.45
CA ILE A 52 -10.97 19.63 13.47
C ILE A 52 -11.49 20.89 12.75
N ALA A 53 -12.68 21.33 13.11
CA ALA A 53 -13.26 22.56 12.59
C ALA A 53 -12.55 23.77 13.20
N ASN A 54 -12.64 24.93 12.53
CA ASN A 54 -12.08 26.17 13.07
C ASN A 54 -12.68 26.55 14.43
N SER A 55 -13.86 26.02 14.78
CA SER A 55 -14.49 26.18 16.09
C SER A 55 -13.90 25.28 17.18
N GLY A 56 -12.93 24.41 16.86
CA GLY A 56 -12.37 23.40 17.75
C GLY A 56 -13.17 22.09 17.82
N SER A 57 -14.31 22.00 17.12
CA SER A 57 -15.15 20.79 17.10
C SER A 57 -14.57 19.72 16.17
N TRP A 58 -14.47 18.48 16.65
CA TRP A 58 -14.02 17.35 15.84
C TRP A 58 -15.20 16.79 15.04
N TYR A 59 -14.96 16.43 13.77
CA TYR A 59 -15.96 15.83 12.90
C TYR A 59 -15.31 14.77 12.00
N ALA A 60 -16.13 13.81 11.56
CA ALA A 60 -15.74 12.83 10.55
C ALA A 60 -16.33 13.23 9.19
N GLN A 61 -15.50 13.25 8.15
CA GLN A 61 -15.89 13.53 6.79
C GLN A 61 -15.61 12.30 5.92
N VAL A 62 -16.58 11.86 5.12
CA VAL A 62 -16.37 10.77 4.17
C VAL A 62 -15.37 11.19 3.11
N ASP A 63 -14.41 10.30 2.85
CA ASP A 63 -13.49 10.42 1.74
C ASP A 63 -14.03 9.63 0.54
N ASP A 64 -14.70 10.34 -0.38
CA ASP A 64 -15.18 9.80 -1.66
C ASP A 64 -14.08 9.83 -2.75
N TRP A 65 -12.80 9.95 -2.38
CA TRP A 65 -11.72 10.02 -3.36
C TRP A 65 -11.68 8.77 -4.23
N LYS A 66 -12.10 8.92 -5.49
CA LYS A 66 -11.84 7.96 -6.55
C LYS A 66 -10.48 8.32 -7.15
N PRO A 67 -9.50 7.39 -7.22
CA PRO A 67 -8.28 7.66 -7.97
C PRO A 67 -8.68 8.05 -9.38
N ASN A 68 -8.39 9.29 -9.76
CA ASN A 68 -8.56 9.70 -11.14
C ASN A 68 -7.55 8.86 -11.93
N ARG A 69 -8.02 7.78 -12.58
CA ARG A 69 -7.27 7.11 -13.65
C ARG A 69 -7.24 8.03 -14.87
N GLN A 70 -6.68 9.23 -14.69
CA GLN A 70 -6.22 10.12 -15.74
C GLN A 70 -4.77 10.44 -15.39
N GLY A 71 -3.97 9.39 -15.59
CA GLY A 71 -2.53 9.35 -15.40
C GLY A 71 -1.97 8.12 -16.12
N GLY A 72 -2.55 7.77 -17.28
CA GLY A 72 -1.83 7.00 -18.28
C GLY A 72 -0.72 7.89 -18.83
N GLY A 73 0.46 7.83 -18.22
CA GLY A 73 1.60 8.65 -18.59
C GLY A 73 2.75 8.50 -17.61
N ASN A 74 3.63 7.54 -17.89
CA ASN A 74 4.92 7.31 -17.24
C ASN A 74 4.88 6.98 -15.73
N ALA A 75 4.63 5.70 -15.42
CA ALA A 75 5.43 5.10 -14.36
C ALA A 75 6.90 5.20 -14.79
N PRO A 76 7.84 5.71 -13.97
CA PRO A 76 9.25 5.58 -14.28
C PRO A 76 9.54 4.08 -14.32
N GLN A 77 9.70 3.57 -15.53
CA GLN A 77 10.37 2.31 -15.78
C GLN A 77 11.64 2.38 -14.95
N ARG A 78 11.74 1.55 -13.92
CA ARG A 78 12.99 1.31 -13.21
C ARG A 78 13.99 1.02 -14.31
N GLN A 79 14.85 2.00 -14.58
CA GLN A 79 15.97 1.86 -15.48
C GLN A 79 16.78 0.74 -14.86
N GLN A 80 16.63 -0.46 -15.43
CA GLN A 80 17.64 -1.48 -15.31
C GLN A 80 18.85 -0.89 -16.02
N THR A 81 19.68 -0.18 -15.25
CA THR A 81 20.97 0.34 -15.67
C THR A 81 21.86 -0.87 -15.90
N GLY A 82 21.71 -1.47 -17.08
CA GLY A 82 22.75 -2.27 -17.70
C GLY A 82 23.88 -1.33 -18.09
N GLY A 83 25.07 -1.58 -17.56
CA GLY A 83 26.31 -1.01 -18.08
C GLY A 83 27.19 -0.32 -17.04
N TYR A 84 27.92 -1.10 -16.26
CA TYR A 84 29.32 -0.79 -15.97
C TYR A 84 30.13 -2.05 -16.19
N GLY A 85 30.85 -2.08 -17.31
CA GLY A 85 31.81 -3.11 -17.61
C GLY A 85 32.92 -3.13 -16.57
N GLN A 86 33.19 -4.31 -16.04
CA GLN A 86 34.47 -4.66 -15.43
C GLN A 86 34.92 -5.93 -16.16
N GLN A 87 35.65 -5.73 -17.26
CA GLN A 87 36.42 -6.78 -17.90
C GLN A 87 37.57 -7.13 -16.95
N ARG A 88 37.47 -8.26 -16.25
CA ARG A 88 38.64 -8.87 -15.62
C ARG A 88 39.41 -9.64 -16.70
N PRO A 89 40.73 -9.40 -16.85
CA PRO A 89 41.54 -10.08 -17.86
C PRO A 89 41.61 -11.58 -17.57
N GLN A 90 41.38 -12.39 -18.60
CA GLN A 90 41.60 -13.83 -18.60
C GLN A 90 43.12 -14.08 -18.49
N GLN A 91 43.56 -14.65 -17.37
CA GLN A 91 44.90 -15.21 -17.28
C GLN A 91 44.92 -16.52 -18.06
N GLN A 92 45.83 -16.58 -19.04
CA GLN A 92 46.05 -17.71 -19.93
C GLN A 92 46.71 -18.89 -19.20
N ALA A 93 46.40 -20.08 -19.70
CA ALA A 93 46.69 -21.42 -19.16
C ALA A 93 48.18 -21.77 -18.96
N PRO A 94 48.43 -22.96 -18.39
CA PRO A 94 49.13 -23.97 -19.20
C PRO A 94 48.42 -25.33 -19.27
N GLN A 95 48.55 -25.93 -20.46
CA GLN A 95 48.28 -27.31 -20.87
C GLN A 95 49.31 -28.25 -20.15
N GLN A 96 49.15 -29.56 -19.89
CA GLN A 96 48.82 -30.72 -20.74
C GLN A 96 48.47 -32.00 -19.90
N ALA A 97 47.91 -33.02 -20.58
CA ALA A 97 47.26 -34.29 -20.16
C ALA A 97 48.21 -35.47 -19.76
N PRO A 98 47.75 -36.73 -19.45
CA PRO A 98 47.08 -37.70 -20.37
C PRO A 98 45.84 -38.44 -19.77
N ILE A 99 44.76 -38.69 -20.52
CA ILE A 99 44.28 -39.94 -21.18
C ILE A 99 44.37 -41.29 -20.41
N ASP A 100 43.30 -42.09 -20.64
CA ASP A 100 43.01 -43.49 -20.27
C ASP A 100 42.43 -43.68 -18.84
N ASP A 101 41.35 -44.43 -18.60
CA ASP A 101 40.86 -45.67 -19.21
C ASP A 101 39.40 -45.92 -18.71
N PHE A 102 38.71 -46.95 -19.20
CA PHE A 102 37.28 -47.29 -18.98
C PHE A 102 36.34 -46.59 -19.97
N ALA A 103 36.36 -46.97 -21.25
CA ALA A 103 35.84 -48.26 -21.74
C ALA A 103 34.43 -48.49 -21.16
N ASP A 104 33.42 -48.12 -21.92
CA ASP A 104 32.75 -49.01 -22.88
C ASP A 104 31.61 -49.74 -22.20
N ASP A 105 30.63 -50.01 -23.04
CA ASP A 105 29.59 -51.00 -22.84
C ASP A 105 28.46 -50.75 -21.82
N ASP A 106 27.27 -50.84 -22.41
CA ASP A 106 26.05 -51.37 -21.83
C ASP A 106 25.44 -50.61 -20.65
N LEU A 107 24.29 -50.01 -20.89
CA LEU A 107 23.03 -50.63 -20.45
C LEU A 107 21.87 -50.00 -21.22
N ASN A 108 21.77 -50.49 -22.46
CA ASN A 108 20.57 -50.90 -23.17
C ASN A 108 19.17 -50.67 -22.54
N PHE A 109 18.34 -50.09 -23.42
CA PHE A 109 16.89 -50.28 -23.70
C PHE A 109 15.84 -50.09 -22.60
#